data_AF-A0A7K3J0V8-F1
#
_entry.id   AF-A0A7K3J0V8-F1
#
_cell.length_a   1.000
_cell.length_b   1.000
_cell.length_c   1.000
_cell.angle_alpha   90.00
_cell.angle_beta   90.00
_cell.angle_gamma   90.00
#
_symmetry.space_group_name_H-M   'P 1'
#
loop_
_entity.id
_entity.type
_entity.pdbx_description
1 polymer ?
#
loop_
_entity_poly.entity_id
_entity_poly.type
_entity_poly.pdbx_seq_one_letter_code
_entity_poly.pdbx_strand_id
1 'polypeptide(L)'
;MATNYYNQMLKEGTEYQDYIIKELSKIGIHIQCFSSKKYQYSEGESFSKAEIKLDKMMGKTGNLWIETEEKTSATNLNYMPSGLNRESLHWIQGNYIVAFMFSTKSLIEYITRNSSNLRFIENSMKTSRGYLLPVATAEKICMCKFRFKDGCVPDQILPVTEHYNRMEPRVNRAKNERDLSFFGF
;
A
#
# COMPACT_ATOMS: atom_id res chain seq x y z
N MET A 1 11.66 0.98 28.73
CA MET A 1 12.24 0.07 27.71
C MET A 1 11.53 0.11 26.35
N ALA A 2 10.33 0.72 26.20
CA ALA A 2 9.65 0.88 24.90
C ALA A 2 10.32 1.86 23.91
N THR A 3 11.06 2.84 24.43
CA THR A 3 11.68 3.91 23.63
C THR A 3 12.76 3.40 22.67
N ASN A 4 13.51 2.36 23.06
CA ASN A 4 14.60 1.83 22.23
C ASN A 4 14.06 1.05 21.02
N TYR A 5 13.11 0.13 21.23
CA TYR A 5 12.49 -0.63 20.15
C TYR A 5 11.78 0.27 19.14
N TYR A 6 10.97 1.23 19.62
CA TYR A 6 10.28 2.18 18.75
C TYR A 6 11.26 3.00 17.90
N ASN A 7 12.31 3.56 18.52
CA ASN A 7 13.33 4.32 17.81
C ASN A 7 14.08 3.45 16.79
N GLN A 8 14.32 2.18 17.10
CA GLN A 8 14.92 1.24 16.16
C GLN A 8 14.01 0.97 14.96
N MET A 9 12.71 0.74 15.16
CA MET A 9 11.77 0.53 14.06
C MET A 9 11.64 1.77 13.17
N LEU A 10 11.61 2.97 13.77
CA LEU A 10 11.63 4.22 13.02
C LEU A 10 12.91 4.37 12.20
N LYS A 11 14.06 4.05 12.80
CA LYS A 11 15.36 4.10 12.13
C LYS A 11 15.40 3.13 10.94
N GLU A 12 15.02 1.87 11.15
CA GLU A 12 14.95 0.87 10.08
C GLU A 12 13.99 1.27 8.95
N GLY A 13 12.82 1.83 9.30
CA GLY A 13 11.88 2.37 8.31
C GLY A 13 12.49 3.51 7.48
N THR A 14 13.23 4.41 8.13
CA THR A 14 13.93 5.52 7.47
C THR A 14 15.05 5.02 6.56
N GLU A 15 15.87 4.08 7.03
CA GLU A 15 16.93 3.46 6.22
C GLU A 15 16.39 2.72 4.99
N TYR A 16 15.23 2.07 5.14
CA TYR A 16 14.55 1.44 4.00
C TYR A 16 13.98 2.46 3.02
N GLN A 17 13.40 3.56 3.51
CA GLN A 17 12.93 4.66 2.67
C GLN A 17 14.08 5.23 1.82
N ASP A 18 15.22 5.53 2.45
CA ASP A 18 16.42 6.02 1.76
C ASP A 18 16.93 5.03 0.73
N TYR A 19 16.92 3.73 1.06
CA TYR A 19 17.29 2.66 0.13
C TYR A 19 16.40 2.66 -1.12
N ILE A 20 15.07 2.67 -0.94
CA ILE A 20 14.13 2.67 -2.08
C ILE A 20 14.32 3.91 -2.95
N ILE A 21 14.44 5.10 -2.34
CA ILE A 21 14.67 6.34 -3.09
C ILE A 21 15.96 6.25 -3.90
N LYS A 22 17.05 5.77 -3.28
CA LYS A 22 18.34 5.58 -3.96
C LYS A 22 18.20 4.61 -5.13
N GLU A 23 17.60 3.43 -4.94
CA GLU A 23 17.49 2.44 -6.01
C GLU A 23 16.55 2.86 -7.15
N LEU A 24 15.43 3.51 -6.83
CA LEU A 24 14.50 4.04 -7.83
C LEU A 24 15.10 5.21 -8.62
N SER A 25 15.92 6.04 -7.98
CA SER A 25 16.60 7.16 -8.67
C SER A 25 17.55 6.69 -9.78
N LYS A 26 18.17 5.51 -9.62
CA LYS A 26 19.07 4.92 -10.64
C LYS A 26 18.36 4.54 -11.94
N ILE A 27 17.03 4.38 -11.90
CA ILE A 27 16.19 4.07 -13.06
C ILE A 27 15.28 5.24 -13.46
N GLY A 28 15.57 6.45 -12.97
CA GLY A 28 14.86 7.68 -13.32
C GLY A 28 13.56 7.94 -12.56
N ILE A 29 13.27 7.17 -11.50
CA ILE A 29 12.12 7.41 -10.63
C ILE A 29 12.60 8.18 -9.39
N HIS A 30 12.34 9.49 -9.39
CA HIS A 30 12.74 10.37 -8.29
C HIS A 30 11.59 10.63 -7.33
N ILE A 31 11.80 10.29 -6.05
CA ILE A 31 10.86 10.58 -4.96
C ILE A 31 11.55 11.57 -4.02
N GLN A 32 11.00 12.78 -3.90
CA GLN A 32 11.54 13.82 -3.04
C GLN A 32 10.83 13.81 -1.68
N CYS A 33 11.49 13.24 -0.67
CA CYS A 33 10.98 13.23 0.70
C CYS A 33 11.30 14.55 1.42
N PHE A 34 10.38 14.98 2.28
CA PHE A 34 10.62 16.10 3.17
C PHE A 34 11.50 15.64 4.34
N SER A 35 12.54 16.42 4.64
CA SER A 35 13.43 16.16 5.78
C SER A 35 12.90 16.74 7.09
N SER A 36 12.12 17.82 7.03
CA SER A 36 11.63 18.52 8.22
C SER A 36 10.33 17.91 8.71
N LYS A 37 10.18 17.81 10.03
CA LYS A 37 8.93 17.37 10.66
C LYS A 37 7.76 18.29 10.33
N LYS A 38 8.02 19.59 10.19
CA LYS A 38 6.99 20.57 9.80
C LYS A 38 6.31 20.16 8.49
N TYR A 39 7.08 19.94 7.43
CA TYR A 39 6.53 19.57 6.13
C TYR A 39 6.02 18.13 6.10
N GLN A 40 6.65 17.20 6.83
CA GLN A 40 6.12 15.85 6.99
C GLN A 40 4.71 15.84 7.57
N TYR A 41 4.43 16.68 8.58
CA TYR A 41 3.10 16.76 9.18
C TYR A 41 2.09 17.56 8.36
N SER A 42 2.51 18.61 7.65
CA SER A 42 1.59 19.47 6.90
C SER A 42 1.31 19.00 5.47
N GLU A 43 2.26 18.32 4.83
CA GLU A 43 2.21 17.98 3.40
C GLU A 43 2.33 16.46 3.13
N GLY A 44 2.70 15.67 4.13
CA GLY A 44 2.98 14.23 4.00
C GLY A 44 4.48 13.94 3.87
N GLU A 45 4.87 12.67 3.68
CA GLU A 45 6.28 12.25 3.72
C GLU A 45 7.10 12.74 2.51
N SER A 46 6.45 12.98 1.37
CA SER A 46 7.11 13.38 0.13
C SER A 46 6.26 14.31 -0.71
N PHE A 47 6.93 15.11 -1.56
CA PHE A 47 6.28 16.04 -2.48
C PHE A 47 5.35 15.32 -3.47
N SER A 48 5.73 14.12 -3.91
CA SER A 48 4.91 13.28 -4.77
C SER A 48 3.81 12.50 -4.02
N LYS A 49 3.66 12.72 -2.71
CA LYS A 49 2.75 11.99 -1.83
C LYS A 49 2.92 10.47 -1.94
N ALA A 50 4.15 10.02 -2.12
CA ALA A 50 4.53 8.62 -2.00
C ALA A 50 4.78 8.26 -0.54
N GLU A 51 4.23 7.14 -0.10
CA GLU A 51 4.47 6.54 1.21
C GLU A 51 5.28 5.25 1.02
N ILE A 52 6.35 5.08 1.79
CA ILE A 52 7.29 3.97 1.64
C ILE A 52 7.35 3.16 2.95
N LYS A 53 6.95 1.88 2.90
CA LYS A 53 6.90 1.01 4.08
C LYS A 53 7.76 -0.24 3.95
N LEU A 54 8.56 -0.50 4.98
CA LEU A 54 9.29 -1.76 5.14
C LEU A 54 8.37 -2.85 5.69
N ASP A 55 8.31 -3.98 4.99
CA ASP A 55 7.65 -5.21 5.43
C ASP A 55 8.67 -6.33 5.65
N LYS A 56 9.09 -6.48 6.91
CA LYS A 56 10.06 -7.50 7.34
C LYS A 56 9.49 -8.91 7.34
N MET A 57 8.16 -9.05 7.37
CA MET A 57 7.49 -10.33 7.53
C MET A 57 7.06 -10.93 6.20
N MET A 58 6.94 -10.11 5.15
CA MET A 58 6.56 -10.52 3.80
C MET A 58 7.26 -11.81 3.31
N GLY A 59 8.58 -11.90 3.48
CA GLY A 59 9.34 -13.08 3.05
C GLY A 59 9.00 -14.37 3.81
N LYS A 60 8.52 -14.24 5.06
CA LYS A 60 8.11 -15.37 5.91
C LYS A 60 6.63 -15.71 5.77
N THR A 61 5.78 -14.70 5.61
CA THR A 61 4.32 -14.86 5.61
C THR A 61 3.74 -15.04 4.21
N GLY A 62 4.46 -14.63 3.16
CA GLY A 62 3.92 -14.55 1.80
C GLY A 62 2.83 -13.47 1.65
N ASN A 63 2.75 -12.52 2.59
CA ASN A 63 1.74 -11.47 2.61
C ASN A 63 2.38 -10.10 2.89
N LEU A 64 1.92 -9.06 2.18
CA LEU A 64 2.10 -7.67 2.58
C LEU A 64 1.07 -7.33 3.66
N TRP A 65 1.48 -6.74 4.77
CA TRP A 65 0.55 -6.19 5.75
C TRP A 65 0.26 -4.73 5.40
N ILE A 66 -0.88 -4.48 4.76
CA ILE A 66 -1.31 -3.16 4.33
C ILE A 66 -2.06 -2.49 5.49
N GLU A 67 -1.35 -1.59 6.18
CA GLU A 67 -1.90 -0.80 7.26
C GLU A 67 -2.95 0.19 6.74
N THR A 68 -4.17 0.09 7.25
CA THR A 68 -5.29 0.98 6.89
C THR A 68 -5.65 1.94 8.02
N GLU A 69 -5.30 1.60 9.25
CA GLU A 69 -5.70 2.33 10.44
C GLU A 69 -4.62 2.28 11.52
N GLU A 70 -4.41 3.41 12.19
CA GLU A 70 -3.37 3.59 13.20
C GLU A 70 -3.89 4.40 14.41
N LYS A 71 -3.18 4.32 15.52
CA LYS A 71 -3.35 5.19 16.69
C LYS A 71 -2.02 5.39 17.40
N THR A 72 -1.86 6.57 18.01
CA THR A 72 -0.59 6.98 18.65
C THR A 72 -0.25 6.18 19.90
N SER A 73 -1.24 5.56 20.55
CA SER A 73 -1.05 4.72 21.73
C SER A 73 -2.06 3.58 21.77
N ALA A 74 -1.65 2.43 22.32
CA ALA A 74 -2.52 1.28 22.56
C ALA A 74 -3.74 1.63 23.44
N THR A 75 -3.58 2.62 24.33
CA THR A 75 -4.63 3.10 25.24
C THR A 75 -5.72 3.92 24.54
N ASN A 76 -5.45 4.43 23.34
CA ASN A 76 -6.46 5.19 22.61
C ASN A 76 -7.54 4.23 22.12
N LEU A 77 -8.80 4.59 22.34
CA LEU A 77 -9.95 3.76 21.95
C LEU A 77 -10.18 3.78 20.44
N ASN A 78 -9.96 4.94 19.81
CA ASN A 78 -10.29 5.16 18.42
C ASN A 78 -9.06 5.00 17.53
N TYR A 79 -9.26 4.24 16.46
CA TYR A 79 -8.35 4.17 15.33
C TYR A 79 -8.61 5.34 14.38
N MET A 80 -7.56 5.88 13.78
CA MET A 80 -7.64 6.87 12.72
C MET A 80 -7.17 6.24 11.40
N PRO A 81 -7.64 6.72 10.24
CA PRO A 81 -7.14 6.25 8.95
C PRO A 81 -5.62 6.44 8.85
N SER A 82 -4.91 5.43 8.35
CA SER A 82 -3.47 5.46 8.10
C SER A 82 -3.12 6.37 6.92
N GLY A 83 -1.81 6.54 6.66
CA GLY A 83 -1.31 7.29 5.50
C GLY A 83 -1.86 6.80 4.16
N LEU A 84 -2.20 5.51 4.03
CA LEU A 84 -2.87 4.98 2.83
C LEU A 84 -4.15 5.74 2.51
N ASN A 85 -4.90 6.13 3.54
CA ASN A 85 -6.18 6.83 3.38
C ASN A 85 -6.03 8.36 3.38
N ARG A 86 -4.81 8.90 3.43
CA ARG A 86 -4.52 10.34 3.53
C ARG A 86 -3.78 10.84 2.29
N GLU A 87 -4.51 11.20 1.23
CA GLU A 87 -4.03 11.86 0.00
C GLU A 87 -2.79 11.27 -0.71
N SER A 88 -2.17 10.20 -0.20
CA SER A 88 -1.03 9.53 -0.79
C SER A 88 -1.40 9.07 -2.18
N LEU A 89 -0.59 9.42 -3.18
CA LEU A 89 -0.81 9.01 -4.56
C LEU A 89 -0.25 7.61 -4.83
N HIS A 90 0.90 7.33 -4.21
CA HIS A 90 1.63 6.09 -4.39
C HIS A 90 1.93 5.42 -3.06
N TRP A 91 1.71 4.11 -3.01
CA TRP A 91 2.10 3.28 -1.88
C TRP A 91 3.20 2.33 -2.35
N ILE A 92 4.35 2.37 -1.68
CA ILE A 92 5.49 1.50 -1.98
C ILE A 92 5.79 0.64 -0.76
N GLN A 93 5.67 -0.68 -0.89
CA GLN A 93 5.92 -1.59 0.23
C GLN A 93 6.65 -2.84 -0.20
N GLY A 94 7.54 -3.33 0.67
CA GLY A 94 8.31 -4.54 0.44
C GLY A 94 9.49 -4.68 1.38
N ASN A 95 10.55 -5.32 0.91
CA ASN A 95 11.82 -5.47 1.62
C ASN A 95 13.01 -5.14 0.71
N TYR A 96 14.23 -5.33 1.21
CA TYR A 96 15.47 -5.06 0.47
C TYR A 96 15.70 -5.97 -0.76
N ILE A 97 14.81 -6.92 -1.05
CA ILE A 97 14.90 -7.82 -2.21
C ILE A 97 13.82 -7.47 -3.24
N VAL A 98 12.60 -7.17 -2.79
CA VAL A 98 11.46 -6.89 -3.67
C VAL A 98 10.56 -5.82 -3.07
N ALA A 99 10.12 -4.88 -3.91
CA ALA A 99 9.14 -3.86 -3.55
C ALA A 99 8.05 -3.74 -4.60
N PHE A 100 6.86 -3.36 -4.16
CA PHE A 100 5.67 -3.17 -4.98
C PHE A 100 5.21 -1.73 -4.87
N MET A 101 4.99 -1.07 -6.00
CA MET A 101 4.40 0.26 -6.08
C MET A 101 2.96 0.16 -6.57
N PHE A 102 2.03 0.74 -5.83
CA PHE A 102 0.62 0.80 -6.15
C PHE A 102 0.18 2.24 -6.33
N SER A 103 -0.88 2.44 -7.12
CA SER A 103 -1.71 3.63 -6.94
C SER A 103 -2.57 3.40 -5.70
N THR A 104 -2.54 4.35 -4.77
CA THR A 104 -3.30 4.24 -3.51
C THR A 104 -4.78 4.00 -3.76
N LYS A 105 -5.35 4.69 -4.76
CA LYS A 105 -6.75 4.52 -5.19
C LYS A 105 -7.07 3.07 -5.56
N SER A 106 -6.24 2.44 -6.41
CA SER A 106 -6.50 1.07 -6.87
C SER A 106 -6.28 0.05 -5.75
N LEU A 107 -5.31 0.29 -4.86
CA LEU A 107 -5.09 -0.56 -3.69
C LEU A 107 -6.27 -0.51 -2.72
N ILE A 108 -6.79 0.69 -2.40
CA ILE A 108 -7.98 0.87 -1.57
C ILE A 108 -9.20 0.22 -2.23
N GLU A 109 -9.41 0.45 -3.53
CA GLU A 109 -10.53 -0.14 -4.28
C GLU A 109 -10.48 -1.68 -4.23
N TYR A 110 -9.30 -2.26 -4.43
CA TYR A 110 -9.09 -3.69 -4.33
C TYR A 110 -9.41 -4.22 -2.92
N ILE A 111 -8.86 -3.58 -1.88
CA ILE A 111 -9.09 -3.98 -0.48
C ILE A 111 -10.58 -3.88 -0.14
N THR A 112 -11.24 -2.80 -0.53
CA THR A 112 -12.66 -2.57 -0.24
C THR A 112 -13.53 -3.67 -0.85
N ARG A 113 -13.31 -3.97 -2.14
CA ARG A 113 -14.06 -5.01 -2.87
C ARG A 113 -13.81 -6.43 -2.37
N ASN A 114 -12.64 -6.68 -1.78
CA ASN A 114 -12.22 -8.01 -1.36
C ASN A 114 -12.09 -8.14 0.16
N SER A 115 -12.61 -7.18 0.93
CA SER A 115 -12.45 -7.12 2.38
C SER A 115 -12.95 -8.36 3.12
N SER A 116 -13.98 -9.03 2.59
CA SER A 116 -14.48 -10.31 3.12
C SER A 116 -13.52 -11.50 2.92
N ASN A 117 -12.63 -11.42 1.94
CA ASN A 117 -11.68 -12.47 1.58
C ASN A 117 -10.25 -12.19 2.07
N LEU A 118 -9.98 -10.95 2.50
CA LEU A 118 -8.69 -10.56 3.05
C LEU A 118 -8.73 -10.63 4.57
N ARG A 119 -7.72 -11.26 5.16
CA ARG A 119 -7.64 -11.33 6.62
C ARG A 119 -7.24 -9.96 7.17
N PHE A 120 -8.08 -9.40 8.04
CA PHE A 120 -7.81 -8.19 8.78
C PHE A 120 -7.17 -8.52 10.13
N ILE A 121 -6.02 -7.91 10.44
CA ILE A 121 -5.26 -8.18 11.67
C ILE A 121 -4.78 -6.89 12.34
N GLU A 122 -4.62 -6.95 13.66
CA GLU A 122 -3.99 -5.93 14.48
C GLU A 122 -2.54 -6.32 14.78
N ASN A 123 -1.64 -5.34 14.84
CA ASN A 123 -0.25 -5.58 15.23
C ASN A 123 -0.13 -5.96 16.71
N SER A 124 1.01 -6.56 17.09
CA SER A 124 1.25 -6.99 18.47
C SER A 124 1.21 -5.85 19.50
N MET A 125 1.53 -4.62 19.08
CA MET A 125 1.51 -3.43 19.94
C MET A 125 0.11 -2.82 20.08
N LYS A 126 -0.89 -3.32 19.34
CA LYS A 126 -2.26 -2.78 19.29
C LYS A 126 -2.29 -1.29 18.98
N THR A 127 -1.44 -0.84 18.08
CA THR A 127 -1.36 0.56 17.62
C THR A 127 -1.72 0.71 16.16
N SER A 128 -1.84 -0.40 15.43
CA SER A 128 -2.12 -0.37 14.01
C SER A 128 -2.79 -1.67 13.59
N ARG A 129 -3.66 -1.56 12.58
CA ARG A 129 -4.40 -2.67 11.99
C ARG A 129 -4.54 -2.50 10.49
N GLY A 130 -4.68 -3.63 9.80
CA GLY A 130 -4.60 -3.66 8.35
C GLY A 130 -4.91 -5.02 7.78
N TYR A 131 -4.90 -5.09 6.45
CA TYR A 131 -5.20 -6.32 5.70
C TYR A 131 -3.93 -7.05 5.32
N LEU A 132 -3.97 -8.37 5.37
CA LEU A 132 -2.96 -9.23 4.75
C LEU A 132 -3.27 -9.39 3.27
N LEU A 133 -2.47 -8.76 2.42
CA LEU A 133 -2.53 -8.88 0.97
C LEU A 133 -1.52 -9.95 0.51
N PRO A 134 -1.96 -11.09 -0.06
CA PRO A 134 -1.04 -12.11 -0.57
C PRO A 134 -0.08 -11.52 -1.60
N VAL A 135 1.20 -11.90 -1.54
CA VAL A 135 2.22 -11.41 -2.49
C VAL A 135 1.84 -11.74 -3.93
N ALA A 136 1.29 -12.92 -4.19
CA ALA A 136 0.79 -13.30 -5.51
C ALA A 136 -0.34 -12.39 -6.03
N THR A 137 -1.11 -11.77 -5.12
CA THR A 137 -2.13 -10.77 -5.47
C THR A 137 -1.50 -9.40 -5.65
N ALA A 138 -0.57 -9.01 -4.76
CA ALA A 138 0.20 -7.78 -4.88
C ALA A 138 0.87 -7.66 -6.25
N GLU A 139 1.49 -8.75 -6.73
CA GLU A 139 2.09 -8.87 -8.06
C GLU A 139 1.11 -8.60 -9.22
N LYS A 140 -0.17 -8.90 -9.04
CA LYS A 140 -1.21 -8.73 -10.08
C LYS A 140 -1.83 -7.34 -10.11
N ILE A 141 -1.72 -6.58 -9.01
CA ILE A 141 -2.42 -5.29 -8.89
C ILE A 141 -1.48 -4.10 -8.74
N CYS A 142 -0.18 -4.35 -8.48
CA CYS A 142 0.81 -3.28 -8.44
C CYS A 142 0.95 -2.61 -9.81
N MET A 143 1.31 -1.33 -9.81
CA MET A 143 1.71 -0.62 -11.03
C MET A 143 3.07 -1.15 -11.51
N CYS A 144 4.00 -1.28 -10.55
CA CYS A 144 5.35 -1.74 -10.80
C CYS A 144 5.79 -2.70 -9.68
N LYS A 145 6.49 -3.76 -10.07
CA LYS A 145 7.29 -4.59 -9.17
C LYS A 145 8.76 -4.32 -9.43
N PHE A 146 9.50 -4.07 -8.35
CA PHE A 146 10.95 -3.89 -8.38
C PHE A 146 11.62 -5.08 -7.71
N ARG A 147 12.65 -5.64 -8.35
CA ARG A 147 13.53 -6.64 -7.76
C ARG A 147 14.94 -6.05 -7.68
N PHE A 148 15.51 -6.02 -6.49
CA PHE A 148 16.85 -5.51 -6.26
C PHE A 148 17.82 -6.70 -6.18
N LYS A 149 18.90 -6.66 -6.95
CA LYS A 149 19.90 -7.74 -6.98
C LYS A 149 21.05 -7.37 -6.06
N ASP A 150 21.29 -8.13 -5.00
CA ASP A 150 22.45 -7.97 -4.11
C ASP A 150 22.71 -6.51 -3.65
N GLY A 151 21.65 -5.73 -3.42
CA GLY A 151 21.77 -4.30 -3.04
C GLY A 151 22.06 -3.32 -4.18
N CYS A 152 22.03 -3.77 -5.43
CA CYS A 152 22.20 -2.99 -6.65
C CYS A 152 20.87 -2.76 -7.39
N VAL A 153 20.96 -1.93 -8.45
CA VAL A 153 19.89 -1.39 -9.32
C VAL A 153 18.74 -2.40 -9.53
N PRO A 154 17.47 -1.95 -9.60
CA PRO A 154 16.36 -2.81 -9.97
C PRO A 154 16.68 -3.61 -11.25
N ASP A 155 16.74 -4.94 -11.14
CA ASP A 155 17.12 -5.84 -12.24
C ASP A 155 16.00 -5.90 -13.30
N GLN A 156 14.75 -5.70 -12.86
CA GLN A 156 13.57 -5.61 -13.73
C GLN A 156 12.54 -4.65 -13.15
N ILE A 157 12.05 -3.73 -14.00
CA ILE A 157 10.72 -3.14 -13.84
C ILE A 157 9.77 -4.09 -14.55
N LEU A 158 8.94 -4.79 -13.79
CA LEU A 158 7.88 -5.61 -14.37
C LEU A 158 6.60 -4.76 -14.38
N PRO A 159 6.24 -4.13 -15.53
CA PRO A 159 4.91 -3.55 -15.65
C PRO A 159 3.91 -4.69 -15.54
N VAL A 160 2.90 -4.54 -14.69
CA VAL A 160 1.83 -5.52 -14.62
C VAL A 160 0.96 -5.33 -15.85
N THR A 161 1.12 -6.22 -16.83
CA THR A 161 0.35 -6.21 -18.06
C THR A 161 -1.10 -6.67 -17.82
N GLU A 162 -2.04 -5.90 -18.38
CA GLU A 162 -3.44 -6.25 -18.71
C GLU A 162 -4.58 -6.25 -17.66
N HIS A 163 -4.55 -5.45 -16.59
CA HIS A 163 -5.78 -5.21 -15.79
C HIS A 163 -6.27 -3.78 -15.65
N TYR A 164 -5.49 -2.76 -16.06
CA TYR A 164 -5.96 -1.37 -16.01
C TYR A 164 -6.98 -1.02 -17.12
N ASN A 165 -7.01 -1.76 -18.23
CA ASN A 165 -7.97 -1.53 -19.33
C ASN A 165 -9.35 -2.22 -19.16
N ARG A 166 -9.65 -2.80 -17.99
CA ARG A 166 -11.00 -3.34 -17.68
C ARG A 166 -11.74 -2.56 -16.59
N MET A 167 -11.35 -1.32 -16.33
CA MET A 167 -12.16 -0.37 -15.56
C MET A 167 -12.94 0.56 -16.51
N GLU A 168 -13.70 -0.04 -17.44
CA GLU A 168 -14.80 0.67 -18.09
C GLU A 168 -15.84 1.06 -17.02
N PRO A 169 -16.32 2.32 -16.97
CA PRO A 169 -17.46 2.66 -16.14
C PRO A 169 -18.66 1.90 -16.71
N ARG A 170 -19.12 0.84 -16.03
CA ARG A 170 -20.42 0.23 -16.35
C ARG A 170 -21.52 1.21 -15.95
N VAL A 171 -21.81 2.14 -16.86
CA VAL A 171 -23.01 2.97 -16.84
C VAL A 171 -23.89 2.55 -18.02
N ASN A 172 -25.13 2.18 -17.67
CA ASN A 172 -26.33 1.91 -18.49
C ASN A 172 -26.44 0.50 -19.12
N ARG A 173 -27.57 -0.23 -19.07
CA ARG A 173 -28.97 0.05 -18.64
C ARG A 173 -29.78 -1.27 -18.61
N ALA A 174 -30.74 -1.38 -17.71
CA ALA A 174 -32.06 -2.00 -17.95
C ALA A 174 -33.06 -1.23 -17.07
N LYS A 175 -33.71 -0.17 -17.58
CA LYS A 175 -35.06 -0.16 -18.17
C LYS A 175 -36.05 -1.07 -17.42
N ASN A 176 -36.75 -0.46 -16.46
CA ASN A 176 -38.11 -0.73 -15.97
C ASN A 176 -38.61 -2.18 -15.94
N GLU A 177 -38.79 -2.70 -14.72
CA GLU A 177 -39.56 -3.94 -14.40
C GLU A 177 -41.08 -3.71 -14.34
N ARG A 178 -41.61 -2.82 -15.18
CA ARG A 178 -43.06 -2.71 -15.38
C ARG A 178 -43.29 -2.71 -16.87
N ASP A 179 -44.24 -3.52 -17.28
CA ASP A 179 -44.67 -3.75 -18.65
C ASP A 179 -43.79 -4.75 -19.42
N LEU A 180 -44.08 -6.03 -19.22
CA LEU A 180 -44.41 -6.99 -20.29
C LEU A 180 -44.66 -8.38 -19.67
N SER A 181 -45.89 -8.52 -19.18
CA SER A 181 -46.59 -9.76 -18.92
C SER A 181 -46.32 -10.83 -19.99
N PHE A 182 -45.72 -11.98 -19.65
CA PHE A 182 -45.84 -13.17 -20.52
C PHE A 182 -45.42 -14.51 -19.88
N PHE A 183 -45.66 -14.75 -18.59
CA PHE A 183 -45.77 -16.13 -18.09
C PHE A 183 -46.78 -16.15 -16.95
N GLY A 184 -48.03 -16.48 -17.29
CA GLY A 184 -49.01 -16.90 -16.31
C GLY A 184 -48.66 -18.30 -15.85
N PHE A 185 -48.26 -18.43 -14.58
CA PHE A 185 -48.55 -19.49 -13.61
C PHE A 185 -47.92 -19.07 -12.28
#